data_AF-S7U221-F1
#
_entry.id   AF-S7U221-F1
#
_cell.length_a   1.000
_cell.length_b   1.000
_cell.length_c   1.000
_cell.angle_alpha   90.00
_cell.angle_beta   90.00
_cell.angle_gamma   90.00
#
_symmetry.space_group_name_H-M   'P 1'
#
loop_
_entity.id
_entity.type
_entity.pdbx_description
1 polymer ?
#
loop_
_entity_poly.entity_id
_entity_poly.type
_entity_poly.pdbx_seq_one_letter_code
_entity_poly.pdbx_strand_id
1 'polypeptide(L)'
;MTMNGNGRRCATSPKRGLTNRRLGMERFMMFNDRTVDSSLVMQLSDLAQTLMRRRDVAIQFAAHSGVHCVKPVVYVSHFWDGYPPLERETAMKSDVGLRIIGTYRHTDRLAVRAFRHAVESRPLSKLSKQLFTFAEDLRLEAVCERERPGMKRWFRTRRRMYRRYFTQQWQANRTRGAWADQFLAGMYLRLTADSPLDDAPLAPMADEAVQARLETLWPQFFDASSTAEVADWAFAVVELMETCCLMIWSMPIHRCQSLRMVRTRKR
;
A
#
# COMPACT_ATOMS: atom_id res chain seq x y z
N MET A 1 -49.13 36.57 52.92
CA MET A 1 -48.65 37.24 51.69
C MET A 1 -48.70 36.23 50.56
N THR A 2 -49.61 36.50 49.61
CA THR A 2 -49.77 35.95 48.23
C THR A 2 -49.48 34.46 48.04
N MET A 3 -50.48 33.57 48.18
CA MET A 3 -51.57 33.24 47.24
C MET A 3 -51.15 32.37 46.04
N ASN A 4 -51.74 31.16 46.04
CA ASN A 4 -52.41 30.44 44.95
C ASN A 4 -51.64 30.12 43.65
N GLY A 5 -51.79 28.94 43.05
CA GLY A 5 -52.81 27.93 43.31
C GLY A 5 -52.64 26.67 42.45
N ASN A 6 -53.42 25.66 42.84
CA ASN A 6 -54.23 24.74 42.03
C ASN A 6 -53.73 24.36 40.62
N GLY A 7 -53.63 23.09 40.25
CA GLY A 7 -54.70 22.11 40.41
C GLY A 7 -54.34 20.71 39.90
N ARG A 8 -55.18 19.77 40.30
CA ARG A 8 -55.03 18.32 40.31
C ARG A 8 -55.32 17.65 38.96
N ARG A 9 -54.66 16.50 38.75
CA ARG A 9 -55.14 15.20 38.21
C ARG A 9 -55.92 15.18 36.88
N CYS A 10 -55.49 14.35 35.92
CA CYS A 10 -55.92 12.95 35.74
C CYS A 10 -55.59 12.44 34.33
N ALA A 11 -55.44 11.11 34.24
CA ALA A 11 -55.19 10.24 33.10
C ALA A 11 -55.76 10.64 31.71
N THR A 12 -55.05 10.24 30.65
CA THR A 12 -55.57 9.46 29.50
C THR A 12 -54.48 9.26 28.44
N SER A 13 -54.32 8.02 27.96
CA SER A 13 -53.64 7.74 26.68
C SER A 13 -54.61 7.99 25.52
N PRO A 14 -54.12 8.32 24.32
CA PRO A 14 -54.56 7.57 23.15
C PRO A 14 -53.45 7.26 22.12
N LYS A 15 -53.71 6.18 21.38
CA LYS A 15 -52.93 5.63 20.26
C LYS A 15 -53.04 6.48 18.97
N ARG A 16 -52.04 6.28 18.09
CA ARG A 16 -52.01 6.30 16.60
C ARG A 16 -51.30 7.49 15.94
N GLY A 17 -50.46 7.15 14.95
CA GLY A 17 -50.11 8.05 13.85
C GLY A 17 -48.71 7.78 13.29
N LEU A 18 -48.65 7.08 12.16
CA LEU A 18 -47.44 6.77 11.40
C LEU A 18 -46.63 8.03 11.05
N THR A 19 -45.30 7.93 11.04
CA THR A 19 -44.52 8.43 9.90
C THR A 19 -43.25 7.61 9.69
N ASN A 20 -43.16 7.16 8.45
CA ASN A 20 -42.18 6.31 7.83
C ASN A 20 -40.80 7.01 7.78
N ARG A 21 -39.78 6.47 8.46
CA ARG A 21 -38.37 6.65 8.05
C ARG A 21 -37.76 5.28 7.83
N ARG A 22 -37.83 4.81 6.57
CA ARG A 22 -36.88 3.84 6.03
C ARG A 22 -35.49 4.47 6.08
N LEU A 23 -34.79 4.31 7.20
CA LEU A 23 -33.34 4.33 7.21
C LEU A 23 -32.90 3.01 6.59
N GLY A 24 -32.17 3.10 5.48
CA GLY A 24 -31.69 1.94 4.73
C GLY A 24 -30.95 0.97 5.64
N MET A 25 -31.46 -0.26 5.75
CA MET A 25 -30.73 -1.36 6.36
C MET A 25 -29.63 -1.79 5.39
N GLU A 26 -28.46 -1.16 5.52
CA GLU A 26 -27.22 -1.74 5.00
C GLU A 26 -27.02 -3.08 5.74
N ARG A 27 -27.15 -4.20 5.01
CA ARG A 27 -26.96 -5.54 5.58
C ARG A 27 -25.47 -5.77 5.78
N PHE A 28 -24.98 -5.52 6.99
CA PHE A 28 -23.63 -5.87 7.39
C PHE A 28 -23.53 -7.39 7.60
N MET A 29 -22.55 -8.02 6.96
CA MET A 29 -22.16 -9.39 7.27
C MET A 29 -20.90 -9.33 8.11
N MET A 30 -20.88 -10.04 9.24
CA MET A 30 -19.68 -10.18 10.05
C MET A 30 -18.74 -11.16 9.35
N PHE A 31 -17.58 -10.68 8.90
CA PHE A 31 -16.52 -11.52 8.36
C PHE A 31 -15.26 -11.22 9.17
N ASN A 32 -14.82 -12.18 9.99
CA ASN A 32 -13.63 -12.06 10.84
C ASN A 32 -13.66 -10.84 11.80
N ASP A 33 -14.71 -10.75 12.64
CA ASP A 33 -14.92 -9.72 13.67
C ASP A 33 -14.99 -8.26 13.18
N ARG A 34 -15.25 -8.04 11.89
CA ARG A 34 -15.46 -6.70 11.30
C ARG A 34 -16.73 -6.66 10.47
N THR A 35 -17.46 -5.55 10.55
CA THR A 35 -18.62 -5.25 9.70
C THR A 35 -18.14 -4.91 8.29
N VAL A 36 -18.24 -5.86 7.37
CA VAL A 36 -17.92 -5.61 5.96
C VAL A 36 -19.23 -5.35 5.21
N ASP A 37 -19.23 -4.31 4.37
CA ASP A 37 -20.33 -4.00 3.47
C ASP A 37 -20.55 -5.17 2.50
N SER A 38 -21.66 -5.89 2.67
CA SER A 38 -21.98 -7.07 1.87
C SER A 38 -22.12 -6.75 0.37
N SER A 39 -22.54 -5.52 0.04
CA SER A 39 -22.67 -5.09 -1.35
C SER A 39 -21.29 -4.98 -2.02
N LEU A 40 -20.30 -4.48 -1.29
CA LEU A 40 -18.92 -4.38 -1.77
C LEU A 40 -18.30 -5.78 -1.93
N VAL A 41 -18.50 -6.68 -0.97
CA VAL A 41 -18.00 -8.07 -1.07
C VAL A 41 -18.58 -8.79 -2.28
N MET A 42 -19.87 -8.61 -2.54
CA MET A 42 -20.54 -9.17 -3.72
C MET A 42 -19.93 -8.61 -5.01
N GLN A 43 -19.77 -7.29 -5.11
CA GLN A 43 -19.13 -6.66 -6.27
C GLN A 43 -17.70 -7.17 -6.53
N LEU A 44 -16.89 -7.31 -5.47
CA LEU A 44 -15.53 -7.82 -5.57
C LEU A 44 -15.49 -9.29 -5.99
N SER A 45 -16.44 -10.09 -5.50
CA SER A 45 -16.58 -11.51 -5.86
C SER A 45 -16.99 -11.67 -7.33
N ASP A 46 -18.00 -10.93 -7.78
CA ASP A 46 -18.44 -10.92 -9.18
C ASP A 46 -17.32 -10.49 -10.12
N LEU A 47 -16.58 -9.43 -9.74
CA LEU A 47 -15.41 -8.98 -10.49
C LEU A 47 -14.35 -10.08 -10.58
N ALA A 48 -14.01 -10.73 -9.48
CA ALA A 48 -12.99 -11.77 -9.45
C ALA A 48 -13.37 -12.98 -10.31
N GLN A 49 -14.60 -13.46 -10.16
CA GLN A 49 -15.13 -14.58 -10.94
C GLN A 49 -15.17 -14.26 -12.44
N THR A 50 -15.57 -13.04 -12.79
CA THR A 50 -15.58 -12.55 -14.17
C THR A 50 -14.17 -12.49 -14.76
N LEU A 51 -13.20 -11.94 -14.03
CA LEU A 51 -11.82 -11.80 -14.51
C LEU A 51 -11.10 -13.15 -14.62
N MET A 52 -11.36 -14.09 -13.71
CA MET A 52 -10.80 -15.45 -13.77
C MET A 52 -11.57 -16.41 -14.67
N ARG A 53 -12.78 -16.03 -15.13
CA ARG A 53 -13.71 -16.91 -15.86
C ARG A 53 -14.03 -18.20 -15.10
N ARG A 54 -14.19 -18.08 -13.77
CA ARG A 54 -14.39 -19.20 -12.84
C ARG A 54 -15.35 -18.80 -11.73
N ARG A 55 -16.31 -19.67 -11.39
CA ARG A 55 -17.31 -19.39 -10.35
C ARG A 55 -16.86 -19.77 -8.93
N ASP A 56 -15.81 -20.57 -8.81
CA ASP A 56 -15.29 -21.07 -7.53
C ASP A 56 -14.24 -20.14 -6.89
N VAL A 57 -14.10 -18.91 -7.40
CA VAL A 57 -13.16 -17.93 -6.86
C VAL A 57 -13.75 -17.27 -5.62
N ALA A 58 -13.03 -17.37 -4.51
CA ALA A 58 -13.38 -16.74 -3.24
C ALA A 58 -12.58 -15.46 -3.01
N ILE A 59 -13.25 -14.45 -2.43
CA ILE A 59 -12.63 -13.25 -1.90
C ILE A 59 -12.42 -13.41 -0.40
N GLN A 60 -11.22 -13.09 0.07
CA GLN A 60 -10.90 -12.97 1.48
C GLN A 60 -10.23 -11.64 1.76
N PHE A 61 -10.40 -11.10 2.96
CA PHE A 61 -9.70 -9.90 3.39
C PHE A 61 -8.48 -10.28 4.23
N ALA A 62 -7.37 -9.59 4.00
CA ALA A 62 -6.10 -9.84 4.68
C ALA A 62 -5.31 -8.54 4.87
N ALA A 63 -4.24 -8.57 5.67
CA ALA A 63 -3.40 -7.40 5.89
C ALA A 63 -2.79 -6.83 4.59
N HIS A 64 -2.55 -7.69 3.60
CA HIS A 64 -2.00 -7.32 2.29
C HIS A 64 -2.80 -8.02 1.17
N SER A 65 -2.88 -7.38 0.01
CA SER A 65 -3.49 -7.97 -1.18
C SER A 65 -2.64 -9.12 -1.73
N GLY A 66 -3.26 -10.14 -2.31
CA GLY A 66 -2.56 -11.34 -2.79
C GLY A 66 -3.44 -12.23 -3.66
N VAL A 67 -2.84 -13.24 -4.28
CA VAL A 67 -3.57 -14.34 -4.94
C VAL A 67 -2.95 -15.67 -4.57
N HIS A 68 -3.79 -16.61 -4.16
CA HIS A 68 -3.35 -17.97 -3.95
C HIS A 68 -3.30 -18.69 -5.30
N CYS A 69 -2.17 -19.33 -5.59
CA CYS A 69 -1.93 -19.93 -6.90
C CYS A 69 -2.55 -21.33 -7.07
N VAL A 70 -2.71 -22.07 -5.98
CA VAL A 70 -3.33 -23.42 -5.95
C VAL A 70 -4.82 -23.35 -5.64
N LYS A 71 -5.19 -22.75 -4.49
CA LYS A 71 -6.59 -22.46 -4.13
C LYS A 71 -7.10 -21.25 -4.91
N PRO A 72 -8.34 -21.25 -5.41
CA PRO A 72 -8.93 -20.11 -6.13
C PRO A 72 -9.35 -19.01 -5.14
N VAL A 73 -8.37 -18.41 -4.45
CA VAL A 73 -8.60 -17.38 -3.42
C VAL A 73 -7.84 -16.11 -3.80
N VAL A 74 -8.54 -14.99 -3.80
CA VAL A 74 -7.96 -13.65 -3.98
C VAL A 74 -8.10 -12.87 -2.67
N TYR A 75 -6.99 -12.30 -2.22
CA TYR A 75 -6.93 -11.52 -1.00
C TYR A 75 -7.00 -10.03 -1.31
N VAL A 76 -7.93 -9.34 -0.65
CA VAL A 76 -8.13 -7.88 -0.71
C VAL A 76 -7.57 -7.27 0.58
N SER A 77 -6.83 -6.18 0.45
CA SER A 77 -6.11 -5.58 1.58
C SER A 77 -7.05 -4.82 2.53
N HIS A 78 -6.86 -5.03 3.83
CA HIS A 78 -7.42 -4.19 4.90
C HIS A 78 -6.79 -2.80 4.95
N PHE A 79 -5.71 -2.57 4.20
CA PHE A 79 -5.09 -1.24 4.09
C PHE A 79 -6.09 -0.16 3.67
N TRP A 80 -7.11 -0.50 2.89
CA TRP A 80 -8.09 0.45 2.36
C TRP A 80 -9.19 0.84 3.37
N ASP A 81 -9.31 0.13 4.49
CA ASP A 81 -10.47 0.24 5.40
C ASP A 81 -10.63 1.65 5.98
N GLY A 82 -9.52 2.38 6.19
CA GLY A 82 -9.51 3.72 6.76
C GLY A 82 -9.80 4.86 5.78
N TYR A 83 -10.07 4.56 4.50
CA TYR A 83 -10.26 5.58 3.46
C TYR A 83 -11.74 5.82 3.11
N PRO A 84 -12.08 6.98 2.52
CA PRO A 84 -13.46 7.30 2.13
C PRO A 84 -14.10 6.22 1.24
N PRO A 85 -15.42 5.96 1.35
CA PRO A 85 -16.07 4.80 0.74
C PRO A 85 -15.79 4.60 -0.76
N LEU A 86 -15.89 5.67 -1.57
CA LEU A 86 -15.67 5.61 -3.02
C LEU A 86 -14.21 5.32 -3.38
N GLU A 87 -13.25 5.91 -2.64
CA GLU A 87 -11.83 5.67 -2.83
C GLU A 87 -11.45 4.25 -2.40
N ARG A 88 -11.97 3.81 -1.25
CA ARG A 88 -11.82 2.46 -0.71
C ARG A 88 -12.31 1.40 -1.68
N GLU A 89 -13.55 1.53 -2.19
CA GLU A 89 -14.11 0.60 -3.17
C GLU A 89 -13.23 0.52 -4.42
N THR A 90 -12.82 1.68 -4.94
CA THR A 90 -11.96 1.76 -6.13
C THR A 90 -10.61 1.09 -5.90
N ALA A 91 -10.01 1.28 -4.74
CA ALA A 91 -8.73 0.69 -4.38
C ALA A 91 -8.85 -0.83 -4.14
N MET A 92 -9.91 -1.32 -3.52
CA MET A 92 -10.19 -2.75 -3.38
C MET A 92 -10.42 -3.43 -4.74
N LYS A 93 -11.10 -2.76 -5.68
CA LYS A 93 -11.21 -3.24 -7.07
C LYS A 93 -9.84 -3.29 -7.76
N SER A 94 -8.95 -2.34 -7.46
CA SER A 94 -7.57 -2.36 -7.95
C SER A 94 -6.79 -3.57 -7.43
N ASP A 95 -6.98 -4.00 -6.18
CA ASP A 95 -6.38 -5.24 -5.65
C ASP A 95 -6.84 -6.45 -6.47
N VAL A 96 -8.15 -6.62 -6.65
CA VAL A 96 -8.70 -7.76 -7.41
C VAL A 96 -8.16 -7.77 -8.85
N GLY A 97 -8.16 -6.62 -9.52
CA GLY A 97 -7.62 -6.46 -10.87
C GLY A 97 -6.13 -6.80 -10.94
N LEU A 98 -5.32 -6.21 -10.06
CA LEU A 98 -3.87 -6.42 -10.01
C LEU A 98 -3.52 -7.88 -9.74
N ARG A 99 -4.22 -8.53 -8.82
CA ARG A 99 -3.89 -9.90 -8.43
C ARG A 99 -4.32 -10.93 -9.47
N ILE A 100 -5.45 -10.73 -10.13
CA ILE A 100 -5.95 -11.68 -11.13
C ILE A 100 -5.32 -11.46 -12.51
N ILE A 101 -5.25 -10.21 -12.97
CA ILE A 101 -4.70 -9.92 -14.30
C ILE A 101 -3.20 -9.85 -14.19
N GLY A 102 -2.67 -9.03 -13.29
CA GLY A 102 -1.24 -8.87 -13.08
C GLY A 102 -0.60 -10.12 -12.51
N THR A 103 -0.69 -10.31 -11.19
CA THR A 103 0.11 -11.30 -10.46
C THR A 103 -0.15 -12.73 -10.93
N TYR A 104 -1.41 -13.14 -11.08
CA TYR A 104 -1.73 -14.52 -11.43
C TYR A 104 -1.28 -14.91 -12.85
N ARG A 105 -1.27 -13.98 -13.81
CA ARG A 105 -0.95 -14.27 -15.22
C ARG A 105 0.47 -13.89 -15.64
N HIS A 106 1.03 -12.83 -15.07
CA HIS A 106 2.28 -12.22 -15.56
C HIS A 106 3.43 -12.22 -14.56
N THR A 107 3.23 -12.73 -13.34
CA THR A 107 4.35 -12.94 -12.42
C THR A 107 4.98 -14.32 -12.64
N ASP A 108 6.27 -14.34 -12.97
CA ASP A 108 7.03 -15.59 -13.04
C ASP A 108 7.37 -16.09 -11.63
N ARG A 109 6.79 -17.24 -11.26
CA ARG A 109 6.97 -17.87 -9.95
C ARG A 109 8.38 -18.44 -9.77
N LEU A 110 9.05 -18.84 -10.85
CA LEU A 110 10.44 -19.31 -10.78
C LEU A 110 11.36 -18.14 -10.44
N ALA A 111 11.20 -17.00 -11.12
CA ALA A 111 11.92 -15.78 -10.81
C ALA A 111 11.69 -15.32 -9.35
N VAL A 112 10.44 -15.30 -8.88
CA VAL A 112 10.12 -14.96 -7.48
C VAL A 112 10.83 -15.89 -6.49
N ARG A 113 10.84 -17.21 -6.76
CA ARG A 113 11.50 -18.20 -5.88
C ARG A 113 13.02 -18.01 -5.88
N ALA A 114 13.61 -17.81 -7.06
CA ALA A 114 15.04 -17.56 -7.22
C ALA A 114 15.46 -16.29 -6.47
N PHE A 115 14.73 -15.19 -6.66
CA PHE A 115 14.95 -13.94 -5.92
C PHE A 115 14.85 -14.14 -4.41
N ARG A 116 13.78 -14.78 -3.93
CA ARG A 116 13.59 -15.04 -2.49
C ARG A 116 14.77 -15.82 -1.91
N HIS A 117 15.23 -16.86 -2.61
CA HIS A 117 16.39 -17.65 -2.18
C HIS A 117 17.68 -16.81 -2.17
N ALA A 118 17.91 -16.00 -3.21
CA ALA A 118 19.10 -15.15 -3.32
C ALA A 118 19.21 -14.09 -2.23
N VAL A 119 18.08 -13.57 -1.73
CA VAL A 119 18.08 -12.51 -0.71
C VAL A 119 17.91 -13.04 0.73
N GLU A 120 17.61 -14.33 0.93
CA GLU A 120 17.23 -14.86 2.25
C GLU A 120 18.33 -14.69 3.30
N SER A 121 19.60 -14.94 2.91
CA SER A 121 20.76 -14.84 3.79
C SER A 121 21.38 -13.44 3.84
N ARG A 122 20.83 -12.45 3.11
CA ARG A 122 21.40 -11.10 3.05
C ARG A 122 20.94 -10.24 4.23
N PRO A 123 21.77 -9.30 4.74
CA PRO A 123 21.42 -8.43 5.86
C PRO A 123 20.11 -7.65 5.69
N LEU A 124 19.82 -7.22 4.45
CA LEU A 124 18.62 -6.44 4.13
C LEU A 124 17.56 -7.28 3.40
N SER A 125 17.43 -8.57 3.76
CA SER A 125 16.48 -9.50 3.12
C SER A 125 15.02 -8.99 3.15
N LYS A 126 14.59 -8.41 4.27
CA LYS A 126 13.23 -7.86 4.43
C LYS A 126 13.00 -6.67 3.48
N LEU A 127 13.96 -5.75 3.41
CA LEU A 127 13.91 -4.60 2.51
C LEU A 127 13.87 -5.07 1.05
N SER A 128 14.70 -6.06 0.69
CA SER A 128 14.72 -6.67 -0.64
C SER A 128 13.36 -7.23 -1.04
N LYS A 129 12.75 -8.03 -0.16
CA LYS A 129 11.42 -8.63 -0.39
C LYS A 129 10.34 -7.56 -0.55
N GLN A 130 10.38 -6.50 0.28
CA GLN A 130 9.42 -5.40 0.21
C GLN A 130 9.59 -4.58 -1.07
N LEU A 131 10.83 -4.22 -1.43
CA LEU A 131 11.16 -3.46 -2.63
C LEU A 131 10.70 -4.21 -3.89
N PHE A 132 11.10 -5.48 -4.00
CA PHE A 132 10.67 -6.33 -5.10
C PHE A 132 9.14 -6.40 -5.22
N THR A 133 8.44 -6.59 -4.09
CA THR A 133 6.98 -6.77 -4.11
C THR A 133 6.27 -5.54 -4.69
N PHE A 134 6.62 -4.33 -4.25
CA PHE A 134 5.92 -3.15 -4.75
C PHE A 134 6.43 -2.74 -6.15
N ALA A 135 7.70 -2.98 -6.49
CA ALA A 135 8.23 -2.75 -7.82
C ALA A 135 7.56 -3.65 -8.86
N GLU A 136 7.36 -4.94 -8.51
CA GLU A 136 6.61 -5.88 -9.34
C GLU A 136 5.15 -5.45 -9.46
N ASP A 137 4.52 -4.98 -8.37
CA ASP A 137 3.17 -4.41 -8.45
C ASP A 137 3.11 -3.26 -9.46
N LEU A 138 4.04 -2.31 -9.43
CA LEU A 138 4.07 -1.17 -10.36
C LEU A 138 4.25 -1.60 -11.82
N ARG A 139 5.14 -2.58 -12.09
CA ARG A 139 5.26 -3.17 -13.43
C ARG A 139 3.94 -3.81 -13.88
N LEU A 140 3.32 -4.59 -12.99
CA LEU A 140 2.05 -5.27 -13.26
C LEU A 140 0.87 -4.31 -13.41
N GLU A 141 0.87 -3.16 -12.74
CA GLU A 141 -0.12 -2.10 -12.95
C GLU A 141 -0.06 -1.62 -14.42
N ALA A 142 1.14 -1.36 -14.95
CA ALA A 142 1.31 -0.97 -16.35
C ALA A 142 0.83 -2.06 -17.33
N VAL A 143 1.09 -3.34 -17.02
CA VAL A 143 0.57 -4.47 -17.80
C VAL A 143 -0.97 -4.50 -17.76
N CYS A 144 -1.57 -4.36 -16.58
CA CYS A 144 -3.02 -4.36 -16.41
C CYS A 144 -3.68 -3.19 -17.15
N GLU A 145 -3.08 -2.00 -17.12
CA GLU A 145 -3.57 -0.81 -17.83
C GLU A 145 -3.53 -0.98 -19.36
N ARG A 146 -2.53 -1.71 -19.87
CA ARG A 146 -2.41 -2.04 -21.30
C ARG A 146 -3.43 -3.09 -21.72
N GLU A 147 -3.60 -4.16 -20.95
CA GLU A 147 -4.59 -5.20 -21.26
C GLU A 147 -6.03 -4.70 -21.10
N ARG A 148 -6.27 -3.85 -20.10
CA ARG A 148 -7.60 -3.34 -19.75
C ARG A 148 -7.53 -1.85 -19.42
N PRO A 149 -7.65 -0.97 -20.42
CA PRO A 149 -7.62 0.48 -20.23
C PRO A 149 -8.64 1.02 -19.21
N GLY A 150 -9.76 0.33 -19.02
CA GLY A 150 -10.77 0.67 -18.00
C GLY A 150 -10.25 0.62 -16.54
N MET A 151 -9.11 -0.04 -16.29
CA MET A 151 -8.50 -0.12 -14.96
C MET A 151 -7.58 1.05 -14.63
N LYS A 152 -7.21 1.91 -15.60
CA LYS A 152 -6.36 3.08 -15.38
C LYS A 152 -6.85 3.96 -14.22
N ARG A 153 -8.18 4.16 -14.13
CA ARG A 153 -8.79 4.95 -13.04
C ARG A 153 -8.61 4.29 -11.67
N TRP A 154 -8.58 2.96 -11.59
CA TRP A 154 -8.40 2.22 -10.35
C TRP A 154 -6.97 2.37 -9.84
N PHE A 155 -5.99 2.17 -10.74
CA PHE A 155 -4.58 2.30 -10.40
C PHE A 155 -4.17 3.74 -10.11
N ARG A 156 -4.75 4.73 -10.80
CA ARG A 156 -4.55 6.15 -10.45
C ARG A 156 -5.01 6.45 -9.01
N THR A 157 -6.17 5.93 -8.60
CA THR A 157 -6.65 6.09 -7.21
C THR A 157 -5.73 5.37 -6.22
N ARG A 158 -5.34 4.11 -6.52
CA ARG A 158 -4.39 3.33 -5.72
C ARG A 158 -3.07 4.08 -5.50
N ARG A 159 -2.44 4.54 -6.58
CA ARG A 159 -1.17 5.31 -6.53
C ARG A 159 -1.32 6.58 -5.72
N ARG A 160 -2.40 7.36 -5.93
CA ARG A 160 -2.66 8.57 -5.12
C ARG A 160 -2.75 8.26 -3.62
N MET A 161 -3.44 7.19 -3.24
CA MET A 161 -3.61 6.79 -1.84
C MET A 161 -2.30 6.30 -1.22
N TYR A 162 -1.54 5.47 -1.95
CA TYR A 162 -0.23 5.03 -1.49
C TYR A 162 0.79 6.16 -1.43
N ARG A 163 0.80 7.10 -2.39
CA ARG A 163 1.65 8.30 -2.32
C ARG A 163 1.38 9.07 -1.03
N ARG A 164 0.11 9.33 -0.69
CA ARG A 164 -0.25 9.96 0.60
C ARG A 164 0.28 9.18 1.80
N TYR A 165 0.12 7.85 1.82
CA TYR A 165 0.63 7.00 2.88
C TYR A 165 2.16 7.03 2.99
N PHE A 166 2.88 6.82 1.89
CA PHE A 166 4.33 6.79 1.87
C PHE A 166 4.97 8.16 2.13
N THR A 167 4.32 9.27 1.78
CA THR A 167 4.75 10.61 2.23
C THR A 167 4.75 10.70 3.75
N GLN A 168 3.68 10.23 4.41
CA GLN A 168 3.60 10.21 5.87
C GLN A 168 4.62 9.25 6.48
N GLN A 169 4.77 8.05 5.92
CA GLN A 169 5.76 7.07 6.39
C GLN A 169 7.19 7.60 6.25
N TRP A 170 7.51 8.25 5.13
CA TRP A 170 8.83 8.85 4.91
C TRP A 170 9.16 9.88 6.00
N GLN A 171 8.23 10.78 6.32
CA GLN A 171 8.42 11.79 7.38
C GLN A 171 8.52 11.16 8.78
N ALA A 172 7.64 10.19 9.08
CA ALA A 172 7.62 9.52 10.38
C ALA A 172 8.89 8.68 10.61
N ASN A 173 9.32 7.92 9.60
CA ASN A 173 10.50 7.06 9.67
C ASN A 173 11.79 7.88 9.76
N ARG A 174 11.85 9.04 9.10
CA ARG A 174 12.93 10.02 9.28
C ARG A 174 13.07 10.46 10.73
N THR A 175 11.94 10.77 11.38
CA THR A 175 11.92 11.26 12.77
C THR A 175 12.32 10.18 13.76
N ARG A 176 12.01 8.91 13.47
CA ARG A 176 12.33 7.75 14.31
C ARG A 176 13.72 7.15 14.06
N GLY A 177 14.43 7.59 13.02
CA GLY A 177 15.69 6.98 12.59
C GLY A 177 15.52 5.58 11.97
N ALA A 178 14.32 5.25 11.49
CA ALA A 178 14.02 3.98 10.82
C ALA A 178 14.42 4.06 9.34
N TRP A 179 15.73 4.04 9.08
CA TRP A 179 16.29 4.41 7.78
C TRP A 179 15.87 3.51 6.62
N ALA A 180 15.80 2.19 6.83
CA ALA A 180 15.38 1.25 5.78
C ALA A 180 13.91 1.46 5.36
N ASP A 181 13.01 1.67 6.33
CA ASP A 181 11.60 1.96 6.04
C ASP A 181 11.42 3.37 5.44
N GLN A 182 12.26 4.33 5.83
CA GLN A 182 12.30 5.65 5.18
C GLN A 182 12.76 5.51 3.71
N PHE A 183 13.79 4.72 3.44
CA PHE A 183 14.28 4.46 2.09
C PHE A 183 13.20 3.80 1.22
N LEU A 184 12.55 2.75 1.73
CA LEU A 184 11.44 2.08 1.04
C LEU A 184 10.32 3.06 0.67
N ALA A 185 9.94 3.94 1.60
CA ALA A 185 8.94 4.97 1.35
C ALA A 185 9.40 6.00 0.30
N GLY A 186 10.66 6.43 0.36
CA GLY A 186 11.26 7.32 -0.64
C GLY A 186 11.27 6.71 -2.04
N MET A 187 11.65 5.43 -2.14
CA MET A 187 11.64 4.69 -3.41
C MET A 187 10.24 4.65 -4.03
N TYR A 188 9.20 4.37 -3.24
CA TYR A 188 7.83 4.38 -3.75
C TYR A 188 7.43 5.76 -4.28
N LEU A 189 7.73 6.82 -3.53
CA LEU A 189 7.41 8.20 -3.91
C LEU A 189 8.12 8.62 -5.20
N ARG A 190 9.39 8.24 -5.33
CA ARG A 190 10.17 8.46 -6.55
C ARG A 190 9.54 7.68 -7.72
N LEU A 191 9.15 6.42 -7.52
CA LEU A 191 8.74 5.51 -8.62
C LEU A 191 7.39 5.86 -9.19
N THR A 192 6.64 6.64 -8.43
CA THR A 192 5.30 7.11 -8.76
C THR A 192 5.23 8.62 -8.88
N ALA A 193 6.37 9.30 -9.05
CA ALA A 193 6.43 10.73 -9.26
C ALA A 193 5.62 11.11 -10.52
N ASP A 194 4.70 12.07 -10.37
CA ASP A 194 3.88 12.56 -11.49
C ASP A 194 4.64 13.63 -12.30
N SER A 195 5.68 14.22 -11.69
CA SER A 195 6.53 15.25 -12.27
C SER A 195 8.02 14.90 -12.08
N PRO A 196 8.89 15.15 -13.07
CA PRO A 196 10.35 15.07 -12.90
C PRO A 196 10.89 15.99 -11.79
N LEU A 197 10.12 17.00 -11.39
CA LEU A 197 10.45 17.93 -10.31
C LEU A 197 10.00 17.43 -8.93
N ASP A 198 9.24 16.33 -8.85
CA ASP A 198 8.86 15.70 -7.59
C ASP A 198 10.07 14.93 -7.02
N ASP A 199 11.04 15.67 -6.49
CA ASP A 199 12.21 15.11 -5.83
C ASP A 199 11.85 14.74 -4.38
N ALA A 200 11.38 13.51 -4.18
CA ALA A 200 11.41 12.91 -2.85
C ALA A 200 12.87 12.55 -2.53
N PRO A 201 13.48 13.10 -1.46
CA PRO A 201 14.84 12.72 -1.11
C PRO A 201 14.85 11.23 -0.74
N LEU A 202 15.64 10.44 -1.45
CA LEU A 202 16.02 9.13 -0.98
C LEU A 202 16.73 9.34 0.38
N ALA A 203 16.42 8.49 1.36
CA ALA A 203 16.85 8.70 2.74
C ALA A 203 18.36 9.01 2.84
N PRO A 204 18.82 9.73 3.90
CA PRO A 204 20.23 10.13 4.06
C PRO A 204 21.21 8.96 4.32
N MET A 205 20.81 7.72 4.01
CA MET A 205 21.68 6.54 3.99
C MET A 205 22.65 6.55 2.82
N ALA A 206 22.33 7.28 1.75
CA ALA A 206 23.18 7.41 0.58
C ALA A 206 24.13 8.60 0.74
N ASP A 207 25.42 8.37 0.60
CA ASP A 207 26.35 9.43 0.25
C ASP A 207 26.14 9.87 -1.22
N GLU A 208 26.85 10.90 -1.66
CA GLU A 208 26.70 11.44 -3.02
C GLU A 208 27.03 10.40 -4.11
N ALA A 209 28.01 9.51 -3.87
CA ALA A 209 28.38 8.47 -4.81
C ALA A 209 27.28 7.41 -4.93
N VAL A 210 26.66 7.05 -3.82
CA VAL A 210 25.54 6.11 -3.75
C VAL A 210 24.30 6.73 -4.39
N GLN A 211 24.01 8.00 -4.12
CA GLN A 211 22.92 8.71 -4.78
C GLN A 211 23.12 8.72 -6.29
N ALA A 212 24.32 9.04 -6.78
CA ALA A 212 24.63 9.01 -8.21
C ALA A 212 24.41 7.62 -8.83
N ARG A 213 24.78 6.54 -8.12
CA ARG A 213 24.52 5.17 -8.58
C ARG A 213 23.04 4.78 -8.53
N LEU A 214 22.27 5.30 -7.58
CA LEU A 214 20.82 5.11 -7.56
C LEU A 214 20.15 5.81 -8.76
N GLU A 215 20.62 7.01 -9.13
CA GLU A 215 20.12 7.72 -10.31
C GLU A 215 20.43 6.96 -11.62
N THR A 216 21.47 6.13 -11.69
CA THR A 216 21.73 5.28 -12.88
C THR A 216 20.88 4.01 -12.93
N LEU A 217 20.49 3.47 -11.77
CA LEU A 217 19.56 2.34 -11.67
C LEU A 217 18.11 2.76 -11.93
N TRP A 218 17.84 4.07 -11.87
CA TRP A 218 16.49 4.59 -11.93
C TRP A 218 15.75 4.30 -13.25
N PRO A 219 16.29 4.66 -14.43
CA PRO A 219 15.59 4.46 -15.69
C PRO A 219 15.37 2.97 -15.99
N GLN A 220 16.28 2.11 -15.52
CA GLN A 220 16.24 0.66 -15.74
C GLN A 220 14.97 0.00 -15.18
N PHE A 221 14.38 0.56 -14.11
CA PHE A 221 13.10 0.06 -13.61
C PHE A 221 11.98 0.22 -14.64
N PHE A 222 11.93 1.35 -15.34
CA PHE A 222 10.86 1.63 -16.31
C PHE A 222 10.99 0.79 -17.59
N ASP A 223 12.19 0.30 -17.86
CA ASP A 223 12.48 -0.62 -18.95
C ASP A 223 12.22 -2.09 -18.57
N ALA A 224 12.01 -2.40 -17.28
CA ALA A 224 11.79 -3.76 -16.81
C ALA A 224 10.46 -4.33 -17.33
N SER A 225 10.58 -5.34 -18.18
CA SER A 225 9.50 -6.02 -18.88
C SER A 225 9.09 -7.34 -18.21
N SER A 226 10.01 -7.96 -17.44
CA SER A 226 9.81 -9.26 -16.81
C SER A 226 9.95 -9.24 -15.28
N THR A 227 9.40 -10.25 -14.60
CA THR A 227 9.58 -10.43 -13.15
C THR A 227 11.05 -10.64 -12.77
N ALA A 228 11.85 -11.26 -13.65
CA ALA A 228 13.28 -11.45 -13.42
C ALA A 228 14.04 -10.11 -13.47
N GLU A 229 13.75 -9.25 -14.45
CA GLU A 229 14.36 -7.92 -14.53
C GLU A 229 14.01 -7.04 -13.33
N VAL A 230 12.77 -7.12 -12.83
CA VAL A 230 12.40 -6.44 -11.57
C VAL A 230 13.16 -7.00 -10.37
N ALA A 231 13.37 -8.31 -10.32
CA ALA A 231 14.15 -8.95 -9.27
C ALA A 231 15.62 -8.52 -9.29
N ASP A 232 16.24 -8.49 -10.47
CA ASP A 232 17.62 -8.04 -10.67
C ASP A 232 17.78 -6.56 -10.30
N TRP A 233 16.84 -5.72 -10.73
CA TRP A 233 16.81 -4.30 -10.35
C TRP A 233 16.68 -4.12 -8.83
N ALA A 234 15.74 -4.81 -8.18
CA ALA A 234 15.54 -4.71 -6.74
C ALA A 234 16.78 -5.20 -5.96
N PHE A 235 17.43 -6.26 -6.46
CA PHE A 235 18.67 -6.78 -5.90
C PHE A 235 19.80 -5.75 -5.99
N ALA A 236 20.00 -5.14 -7.17
CA ALA A 236 21.03 -4.14 -7.39
C ALA A 236 20.85 -2.90 -6.50
N VAL A 237 19.61 -2.43 -6.33
CA VAL A 237 19.29 -1.31 -5.44
C VAL A 237 19.63 -1.63 -3.99
N VAL A 238 19.26 -2.80 -3.48
CA VAL A 238 19.52 -3.15 -2.07
C VAL A 238 20.97 -3.49 -1.82
N GLU A 239 21.67 -4.12 -2.77
CA GLU A 239 23.10 -4.37 -2.68
C GLU A 239 23.91 -3.07 -2.52
N LEU A 240 23.50 -2.03 -3.24
CA LEU A 240 24.08 -0.70 -3.08
C LEU A 240 23.85 -0.17 -1.65
N MET A 241 22.66 -0.36 -1.08
CA MET A 241 22.36 0.01 0.32
C MET A 241 23.14 -0.79 1.36
N GLU A 242 23.35 -2.09 1.13
CA GLU A 242 24.15 -2.94 2.00
C GLU A 242 25.60 -2.46 2.06
N THR A 243 26.14 -2.05 0.92
CA THR A 243 27.50 -1.51 0.83
C THR A 243 27.64 -0.24 1.68
N CYS A 244 26.64 0.65 1.67
CA CYS A 244 26.61 1.85 2.52
C CYS A 244 26.54 1.50 4.01
N CYS A 245 25.66 0.58 4.38
CA CYS A 245 25.52 0.13 5.76
C CYS A 245 26.83 -0.44 6.28
N LEU A 246 27.50 -1.31 5.51
CA LEU A 246 28.79 -1.87 5.91
C LEU A 246 29.87 -0.79 6.08
N MET A 247 29.88 0.27 5.26
CA MET A 247 30.79 1.41 5.45
C MET A 247 30.47 2.20 6.71
N ILE A 248 29.19 2.46 7.02
CA ILE A 248 28.77 3.19 8.23
C ILE A 248 29.15 2.42 9.50
N TRP A 249 29.03 1.08 9.49
CA TRP A 249 29.38 0.22 10.62
C TRP A 249 30.90 -0.06 10.75
N SER A 250 31.67 0.15 9.69
CA SER A 250 33.14 0.01 9.69
C SER A 250 33.87 1.32 10.00
N MET A 251 33.16 2.45 10.14
CA MET A 251 33.78 3.73 10.48
C MET A 251 34.15 3.78 11.97
N PRO A 252 35.41 4.08 12.33
CA PRO A 252 35.76 4.36 13.71
C PRO A 252 34.96 5.57 14.22
N ILE A 253 34.45 5.44 15.45
CA ILE A 253 33.50 6.32 16.16
C ILE A 253 33.81 7.83 16.07
N HIS A 254 35.06 8.20 15.77
CA HIS A 254 35.52 9.59 15.70
C HIS A 254 34.99 10.42 14.52
N ARG A 255 34.46 9.83 13.43
CA ARG A 255 33.85 10.62 12.33
C ARG A 255 32.35 10.87 12.48
N CYS A 256 31.69 10.26 13.46
CA CYS A 256 30.24 10.43 13.64
C CYS A 256 29.86 11.77 14.30
N GLN A 257 30.82 12.58 14.75
CA GLN A 257 30.59 13.88 15.39
C GLN A 257 30.37 15.04 14.41
N SER A 258 30.77 14.94 13.14
CA SER A 258 30.59 16.04 12.18
C SER A 258 29.16 16.19 11.67
N LEU A 259 28.33 15.14 11.76
CA LEU A 259 26.90 15.19 11.41
C LEU A 259 25.98 15.62 12.57
N ARG A 260 26.53 15.93 13.77
CA ARG A 260 25.78 16.47 14.91
C ARG A 260 25.85 17.99 15.08
N MET A 261 26.60 18.72 14.26
CA MET A 261 26.74 20.19 14.40
C MET A 261 25.94 20.99 13.35
N VAL A 262 24.63 20.79 13.28
CA VAL A 262 23.69 21.83 12.80
C VAL A 262 22.45 21.88 13.71
N ARG A 263 22.67 22.01 15.01
CA ARG A 263 21.64 22.51 15.96
C ARG A 263 22.34 23.28 17.06
N THR A 264 22.65 24.54 16.78
CA THR A 264 22.54 25.68 17.70
C THR A 264 23.13 26.92 17.04
N ARG A 265 22.28 27.84 16.58
CA ARG A 265 22.51 29.27 16.78
C ARG A 265 21.15 29.95 16.87
N LYS A 266 20.70 30.14 18.11
CA LYS A 266 19.82 31.24 18.50
C LYS A 266 20.57 32.54 18.20
N ARG A 267 19.95 33.46 17.49
CA ARG A 267 19.70 34.84 17.93
C ARG A 267 18.40 35.29 17.31
#